data_AF-A0A8E2URK0-F1
#
_entry.id   AF-A0A8E2URK0-F1
#
_cell.length_a   1.000
_cell.length_b   1.000
_cell.length_c   1.000
_cell.angle_alpha   90.00
_cell.angle_beta   90.00
_cell.angle_gamma   90.00
#
_symmetry.space_group_name_H-M   'P 1'
#
loop_
_entity.id
_entity.type
_entity.pdbx_description
1 polymer ?
#
loop_
_entity_poly.entity_id
_entity_poly.type
_entity_poly.pdbx_seq_one_letter_code
_entity_poly.pdbx_strand_id
1 'polypeptide(L)' 'MNAIAESTAACDVRHEALRIDGERIRRDATIDVRNPYDGTLVGTVPKATLD' A
#
# COMPACT_ATOMS: atom_id res chain seq x y z
N MET A 1 -1.67 -12.13 -27.04
CA MET A 1 -1.06 -12.08 -25.70
C MET A 1 -0.93 -10.62 -25.34
N ASN A 2 -1.70 -10.14 -24.35
CA ASN A 2 -1.75 -8.72 -23.99
C ASN A 2 -0.89 -8.49 -22.75
N ALA A 3 0.20 -7.73 -22.90
CA ALA A 3 1.14 -7.38 -21.84
C ALA A 3 0.50 -6.67 -20.62
N ILE A 4 -0.70 -6.09 -20.79
CA ILE A 4 -1.46 -5.45 -19.70
C ILE A 4 -1.95 -6.49 -18.66
N ALA A 5 -2.31 -7.70 -19.09
CA ALA A 5 -2.77 -8.76 -18.19
C ALA A 5 -1.61 -9.40 -17.40
N GLU A 6 -0.43 -9.47 -18.01
CA GLU A 6 0.78 -10.05 -17.38
C GLU A 6 1.39 -9.11 -16.32
N SER A 7 1.26 -7.79 -16.49
CA SER A 7 1.71 -6.79 -15.51
C SER A 7 0.88 -6.79 -14.20
N THR A 8 -0.38 -7.22 -14.26
CA THR A 8 -1.26 -7.38 -13.07
C THR A 8 -0.80 -8.52 -12.15
N ALA A 9 -0.10 -9.53 -12.68
CA ALA A 9 0.22 -10.75 -11.94
C ALA A 9 1.34 -10.56 -10.88
N ALA A 10 2.10 -9.46 -10.95
CA ALA A 10 3.17 -9.14 -10.00
C ALA A 10 3.01 -7.72 -9.43
N CYS A 11 1.78 -7.35 -9.06
CA CYS A 11 1.59 -6.14 -8.26
C CYS A 11 2.09 -6.42 -6.84
N ASP A 12 3.39 -6.25 -6.61
CA ASP A 12 3.97 -6.32 -5.27
C ASP A 12 3.19 -5.39 -4.33
N VAL A 13 2.76 -5.94 -3.19
CA VAL A 13 2.03 -5.19 -2.16
C VAL A 13 2.93 -4.04 -1.68
N ARG A 14 2.48 -2.81 -1.93
CA ARG A 14 3.29 -1.63 -1.60
C ARG A 14 3.18 -1.31 -0.11
N HIS A 15 4.31 -1.11 0.55
CA HIS A 15 4.35 -0.68 1.95
C HIS A 15 4.77 0.80 2.04
N GLU A 16 3.84 1.67 2.40
CA GLU A 16 4.07 3.12 2.49
C GLU A 16 4.48 3.55 3.91
N ALA A 17 5.02 4.77 4.05
CA ALA A 17 5.31 5.40 5.35
C ALA A 17 4.56 6.73 5.49
N LEU A 18 4.37 7.21 6.74
CA LEU A 18 3.89 8.57 6.97
C LEU A 18 4.95 9.53 6.47
N ARG A 19 4.51 10.68 5.96
CA ARG A 19 5.39 11.80 5.66
C ARG A 19 5.11 12.93 6.64
N ILE A 20 6.03 13.18 7.56
CA ILE A 20 5.97 14.30 8.51
C ILE A 20 7.20 15.16 8.24
N ASP A 21 6.98 16.41 7.85
CA ASP A 21 8.05 17.32 7.44
C ASP A 21 8.98 16.75 6.34
N GLY A 22 8.41 15.93 5.45
CA GLY A 22 9.17 15.24 4.40
C GLY A 22 9.93 13.98 4.86
N GLU A 23 10.03 13.72 6.16
CA GLU A 23 10.61 12.51 6.71
C GLU A 23 9.65 11.31 6.60
N ARG A 24 10.20 10.12 6.30
CA ARG A 24 9.44 8.87 6.25
C ARG A 24 9.39 8.22 7.64
N ILE A 25 8.25 8.32 8.30
CA ILE A 25 8.02 7.73 9.62
C ILE A 25 7.24 6.42 9.47
N ARG A 26 7.83 5.32 9.94
CA ARG A 26 7.21 3.99 9.97
C ARG A 26 6.55 3.75 11.33
N ARG A 27 5.49 2.95 11.33
CA ARG A 27 4.79 2.47 12.52
C ARG A 27 4.41 1.01 12.31
N ASP A 28 4.33 0.25 13.40
CA ASP A 28 3.98 -1.17 13.35
C ASP A 28 2.51 -1.40 13.01
N ALA A 29 1.62 -0.52 13.49
CA ALA A 29 0.21 -0.56 13.14
C ALA A 29 0.00 -0.01 11.72
N THR A 30 -0.58 -0.83 10.84
CA THR A 30 -0.89 -0.49 9.45
C THR A 30 -2.37 -0.69 9.12
N ILE A 31 -2.80 -0.12 8.00
CA ILE A 31 -4.12 -0.23 7.41
C ILE A 31 -3.94 -0.85 6.02
N ASP A 32 -4.72 -1.88 5.72
CA ASP A 32 -4.77 -2.51 4.41
C ASP A 32 -5.41 -1.58 3.37
N VAL A 33 -4.74 -1.43 2.23
CA VAL A 33 -5.30 -0.79 1.03
C VAL A 33 -5.71 -1.87 0.06
N ARG A 34 -7.01 -1.91 -0.26
CA ARG A 34 -7.61 -2.93 -1.14
C ARG A 34 -8.11 -2.31 -2.44
N ASN A 35 -7.97 -3.04 -3.54
CA ASN A 35 -8.55 -2.68 -4.82
C ASN A 35 -10.08 -2.77 -4.73
N PRO A 36 -10.85 -1.71 -5.04
CA PRO A 36 -12.31 -1.75 -4.95
C PRO A 36 -12.96 -2.64 -6.02
N TYR A 37 -12.25 -3.00 -7.09
CA TYR A 37 -12.79 -3.83 -8.17
C TYR A 37 -12.97 -5.30 -7.75
N ASP A 38 -12.01 -5.86 -7.00
CA ASP A 38 -11.93 -7.29 -6.67
C ASP A 38 -11.58 -7.58 -5.21
N GLY A 39 -11.35 -6.54 -4.39
CA GLY A 39 -10.99 -6.66 -2.98
C GLY A 39 -9.54 -7.12 -2.71
N THR A 40 -8.72 -7.28 -3.75
CA THR A 40 -7.32 -7.71 -3.63
C THR A 40 -6.49 -6.71 -2.83
N LEU A 41 -5.55 -7.19 -2.03
CA LEU A 41 -4.63 -6.33 -1.28
C LEU A 41 -3.60 -5.75 -2.24
N VAL A 42 -3.50 -4.42 -2.28
CA VAL A 42 -2.55 -3.71 -3.16
C VAL A 42 -1.47 -2.95 -2.39
N GLY A 43 -1.67 -2.74 -1.09
CA GLY A 43 -0.68 -2.08 -0.26
C GLY A 43 -1.09 -1.98 1.20
N THR A 44 -0.21 -1.38 1.99
CA THR A 44 -0.44 -1.01 3.38
C THR A 44 0.03 0.42 3.62
N VAL A 45 -0.70 1.14 4.46
CA VAL A 45 -0.31 2.47 4.94
C VAL A 45 -0.24 2.46 6.47
N PRO A 46 0.65 3.24 7.09
CA PRO A 46 0.73 3.30 8.55
C PRO A 46 -0.51 3.96 9.15
N LYS A 47 -0.95 3.44 10.29
CA LYS A 47 -2.04 3.99 11.09
C LYS A 47 -1.49 5.12 11.97
N ALA A 48 -1.81 6.36 11.63
CA ALA A 48 -1.41 7.52 12.43
C ALA A 48 -2.16 7.54 13.78
N THR A 49 -1.44 7.96 14.83
CA THR A 49 -1.94 8.18 16.20
C THR A 49 -1.48 9.56 16.69
N LEU A 50 -2.06 10.05 17.79
CA LEU A 50 -1.73 11.38 18.38
C LEU A 50 -0.42 11.39 19.20
N ASP A 51 0.28 10.26 19.27
CA ASP A 51 1.50 10.06 20.07
C ASP A 51 2.67 10.98 19.67
#